data_AF-A0A352MUF6-F1
#
_entry.id   AF-A0A352MUF6-F1
#
_cell.length_a   1.000
_cell.length_b   1.000
_cell.length_c   1.000
_cell.angle_alpha   90.00
_cell.angle_beta   90.00
_cell.angle_gamma   90.00
#
_symmetry.space_group_name_H-M   'P 1'
#
loop_
_entity.id
_entity.type
_entity.pdbx_description
1 polymer ?
#
loop_
_entity_poly.entity_id
_entity_poly.type
_entity_poly.pdbx_seq_one_letter_code
_entity_poly.pdbx_strand_id
1 'polypeptide(L)'
;MKWYALNKKYVHYLKQYDSIVPNIDYTGKLKCFLGIIIKSSSSGLDYFAPLTSYKPKFKDMSNDIDFFRLIGNNGKIYGAIDVNNMIPVPKSEYTEITFDNLSDFRDFSM
;
A
#
# COMPACT_ATOMS: atom_id res chain seq x y z
N MET A 1 2.53 8.91 -9.53
CA MET A 1 2.03 8.01 -8.46
C MET A 1 2.80 8.31 -7.19
N LYS A 2 2.12 8.39 -6.04
CA LYS A 2 2.70 8.85 -4.77
C LYS A 2 2.55 7.76 -3.69
N TRP A 3 3.32 7.89 -2.61
CA TRP A 3 3.32 6.95 -1.48
C TRP A 3 2.40 7.47 -0.39
N TYR A 4 1.67 6.58 0.26
CA TYR A 4 0.73 6.95 1.31
C TYR A 4 0.84 6.05 2.53
N ALA A 5 0.75 6.66 3.70
CA ALA A 5 0.42 5.99 4.95
C ALA A 5 -1.09 6.12 5.17
N LEU A 6 -1.72 5.04 5.63
CA LEU A 6 -3.14 5.04 5.99
C LEU A 6 -3.29 5.05 7.51
N ASN A 7 -4.36 5.65 8.01
CA ASN A 7 -4.69 5.64 9.43
C ASN A 7 -4.97 4.20 9.88
N LYS A 8 -4.24 3.77 10.92
CA LYS A 8 -4.37 2.42 11.45
C LYS A 8 -5.76 2.08 11.95
N LYS A 9 -6.43 3.02 12.61
CA LYS A 9 -7.78 2.81 13.13
C LYS A 9 -8.78 2.57 12.00
N TYR A 10 -8.66 3.31 10.91
CA TYR A 10 -9.53 3.15 9.75
C TYR A 10 -9.30 1.80 9.04
N VAL A 11 -8.05 1.40 8.84
CA VAL A 11 -7.76 0.09 8.23
C VAL A 11 -8.23 -1.06 9.13
N HIS A 12 -8.09 -0.95 10.46
CA HIS A 12 -8.67 -1.91 11.39
C HIS A 12 -10.19 -1.97 11.33
N TYR A 13 -10.84 -0.81 11.21
CA TYR A 13 -12.29 -0.75 10.99
C TYR A 13 -12.68 -1.53 9.71
N LEU A 14 -12.03 -1.27 8.57
CA LEU A 14 -12.32 -2.01 7.32
C LEU A 14 -12.12 -3.51 7.48
N LYS A 15 -11.07 -3.92 8.19
CA LYS A 15 -10.72 -5.32 8.41
C LYS A 15 -11.76 -6.10 9.24
N GLN A 16 -12.64 -5.41 9.96
CA GLN A 16 -13.79 -6.04 10.64
C GLN A 16 -14.83 -6.57 9.65
N TYR A 17 -14.88 -6.00 8.44
CA TYR A 17 -15.87 -6.35 7.41
C TYR A 17 -15.28 -7.21 6.29
N ASP A 18 -14.00 -7.04 5.97
CA ASP A 18 -13.35 -7.81 4.92
C ASP A 18 -11.93 -8.25 5.31
N SER A 19 -11.72 -9.56 5.30
CA SER A 19 -10.44 -10.20 5.63
C SER A 19 -9.34 -9.95 4.60
N ILE A 20 -9.67 -9.54 3.37
CA ILE A 20 -8.67 -9.22 2.34
C ILE A 20 -7.94 -7.90 2.62
N VAL A 21 -8.50 -7.07 3.51
CA VAL A 21 -7.90 -5.80 3.93
C VAL A 21 -6.51 -6.08 4.49
N PRO A 22 -5.45 -5.46 3.92
CA PRO A 22 -4.09 -5.81 4.25
C PRO A 22 -3.79 -5.53 5.72
N ASN A 23 -3.05 -6.43 6.36
CA ASN A 23 -2.43 -6.12 7.65
C ASN A 23 -1.40 -4.99 7.45
N ILE A 24 -1.43 -3.99 8.33
CA ILE A 24 -0.51 -2.84 8.30
C ILE A 24 0.30 -2.70 9.59
N ASP A 25 -0.06 -3.45 10.64
CA ASP A 25 0.67 -3.48 11.90
C ASP A 25 1.82 -4.47 11.82
N TYR A 26 3.00 -3.94 11.50
CA TYR A 26 4.25 -4.66 11.53
C TYR A 26 5.24 -3.91 12.43
N THR A 27 5.79 -4.59 13.42
CA THR A 27 6.78 -4.01 14.34
C THR A 27 7.98 -3.48 13.55
N GLY A 28 8.30 -2.19 13.75
CA GLY A 28 9.44 -1.51 13.11
C GLY A 28 9.33 -1.36 11.59
N LYS A 29 8.14 -1.56 11.00
CA LYS A 29 7.94 -1.46 9.54
C LYS A 29 6.72 -0.63 9.21
N LEU A 30 6.88 0.24 8.21
CA LEU A 30 5.79 0.99 7.60
C LEU A 30 5.22 0.20 6.43
N LYS A 31 3.91 -0.04 6.45
CA LYS A 31 3.17 -0.55 5.29
C LYS A 31 2.74 0.62 4.42
N CYS A 32 3.44 0.84 3.32
CA CYS A 32 3.09 1.88 2.35
C CYS A 32 2.05 1.40 1.36
N PHE A 33 1.23 2.35 0.91
CA PHE A 33 0.25 2.18 -0.14
C PHE A 33 0.58 3.08 -1.32
N LEU A 34 0.19 2.62 -2.50
CA LEU A 34 0.31 3.35 -3.74
C LEU A 34 -1.05 3.97 -4.09
N GLY A 35 -1.07 5.27 -4.35
CA GLY A 35 -2.29 5.99 -4.67
C GLY A 35 -2.06 7.32 -5.38
N ILE A 36 -3.12 8.04 -5.72
CA ILE A 36 -4.51 7.55 -5.79
C ILE A 36 -4.67 6.79 -7.11
N ILE A 37 -5.17 5.56 -7.06
CA ILE A 37 -5.34 4.70 -8.26
C ILE A 37 -6.69 4.97 -8.93
N ILE A 38 -7.75 5.11 -8.13
CA ILE A 38 -9.09 5.46 -8.59
C ILE A 38 -9.64 6.55 -7.67
N LYS A 39 -10.18 7.62 -8.28
CA LYS A 39 -10.94 8.66 -7.57
C LYS A 39 -12.42 8.43 -7.81
N SER A 40 -13.19 8.19 -6.75
CA SER A 40 -14.64 8.09 -6.85
C SER A 40 -15.28 9.42 -6.45
N SER A 41 -15.54 10.27 -7.44
CA SER A 41 -16.11 11.62 -7.25
C SER A 41 -17.48 11.60 -6.55
N SER A 42 -18.24 10.51 -6.68
CA SER A 42 -19.58 10.36 -6.11
C SER A 42 -19.58 9.91 -4.64
N SER A 43 -18.56 9.16 -4.21
CA SER A 43 -18.45 8.67 -2.83
C SER A 43 -17.51 9.50 -1.96
N GLY A 44 -16.64 10.33 -2.57
CA GLY A 44 -15.60 11.05 -1.85
C GLY A 44 -14.48 10.14 -1.34
N LEU A 45 -14.34 8.94 -1.92
CA LEU A 45 -13.34 7.94 -1.55
C LEU A 45 -12.26 7.81 -2.62
N ASP A 46 -11.03 7.73 -2.15
CA ASP A 46 -9.85 7.49 -2.97
C ASP A 46 -9.36 6.05 -2.74
N TYR A 47 -8.97 5.35 -3.81
CA TYR A 47 -8.52 3.97 -3.73
C TYR A 47 -7.00 3.85 -3.73
N PHE A 48 -6.50 2.98 -2.84
CA PHE A 48 -5.09 2.77 -2.57
C PHE A 48 -4.75 1.29 -2.61
N ALA A 49 -3.78 0.87 -3.43
CA ALA A 49 -3.31 -0.50 -3.45
C ALA A 49 -2.11 -0.68 -2.49
N PRO A 50 -2.09 -1.75 -1.67
CA PRO A 50 -0.97 -2.05 -0.82
C PRO A 50 0.25 -2.51 -1.61
N LEU A 51 1.42 -2.17 -1.09
CA LEU A 51 2.69 -2.71 -1.57
C LEU A 51 3.09 -3.94 -0.77
N THR A 52 3.54 -4.99 -1.44
CA THR A 52 4.13 -6.17 -0.82
C THR A 52 5.61 -6.25 -1.14
N SER A 53 6.44 -6.48 -0.12
CA SER A 53 7.85 -6.82 -0.33
C SER A 53 7.98 -8.13 -1.12
N TYR A 54 9.14 -8.31 -1.75
CA TYR A 54 9.47 -9.51 -2.51
C TYR A 54 9.13 -10.81 -1.76
N LYS A 55 8.53 -11.75 -2.50
CA LYS A 55 8.30 -13.13 -2.08
C LYS A 55 8.81 -14.06 -3.18
N PRO A 56 9.35 -15.25 -2.86
CA PRO A 56 9.87 -16.19 -3.86
C PRO A 56 8.92 -16.46 -5.03
N LYS A 57 7.62 -16.64 -4.75
CA LYS A 57 6.58 -16.88 -5.75
C LYS A 57 6.44 -15.79 -6.83
N PHE A 58 6.94 -14.58 -6.59
CA PHE A 58 6.85 -13.48 -7.58
C PHE A 58 7.72 -13.73 -8.82
N LYS A 59 8.67 -14.67 -8.75
CA LYS A 59 9.43 -15.11 -9.93
C LYS A 59 8.52 -15.75 -10.98
N ASP A 60 7.54 -16.53 -10.51
CA ASP A 60 6.65 -17.32 -11.35
C ASP A 60 5.34 -16.59 -11.67
N MET A 61 4.97 -15.58 -10.87
CA MET A 61 3.80 -14.75 -11.13
C MET A 61 4.08 -13.73 -12.24
N SER A 62 3.18 -13.67 -13.22
CA SER A 62 3.17 -12.62 -14.27
C SER A 62 2.46 -11.36 -13.77
N ASN A 63 2.68 -10.24 -14.46
CA ASN A 63 1.88 -9.05 -14.23
C ASN A 63 0.50 -9.26 -14.84
N ASP A 64 -0.54 -8.83 -14.14
CA ASP A 64 -1.94 -8.88 -14.56
C ASP A 64 -2.67 -7.63 -14.03
N ILE A 65 -3.94 -7.45 -14.37
CA ILE A 65 -4.78 -6.32 -13.94
C ILE A 65 -4.83 -6.15 -12.43
N ASP A 66 -4.66 -7.23 -11.67
CA ASP A 66 -4.78 -7.26 -10.22
C ASP A 66 -3.43 -7.31 -9.48
N PHE A 67 -2.30 -7.44 -10.19
CA PHE A 67 -0.99 -7.63 -9.59
C PHE A 67 0.14 -7.13 -10.50
N PHE A 68 1.01 -6.25 -9.98
CA PHE A 68 2.12 -5.70 -10.74
C PHE A 68 3.45 -5.84 -10.01
N ARG A 69 4.43 -6.53 -10.59
CA ARG A 69 5.78 -6.65 -10.04
C ARG A 69 6.53 -5.32 -10.15
N LEU A 70 7.25 -4.97 -9.07
CA LEU A 70 8.19 -3.85 -9.05
C LEU A 70 9.59 -4.39 -9.40
N ILE A 71 10.00 -4.18 -10.65
CA ILE A 71 11.28 -4.67 -11.18
C ILE A 71 12.22 -3.47 -11.36
N GLY A 72 13.39 -3.52 -10.73
CA GLY A 72 14.44 -2.52 -10.92
C GLY A 72 15.13 -2.64 -12.27
N ASN A 73 15.85 -1.58 -12.67
CA ASN A 73 16.61 -1.57 -13.93
C ASN A 73 17.68 -2.68 -14.02
N ASN A 74 18.08 -3.25 -12.88
CA ASN A 74 18.98 -4.40 -12.77
C ASN A 74 18.27 -5.77 -12.91
N GLY A 75 16.98 -5.78 -13.25
CA GLY A 75 16.16 -6.99 -13.35
C GLY A 75 15.71 -7.57 -11.99
N LYS A 76 16.07 -6.95 -10.87
CA LYS A 76 15.70 -7.45 -9.53
C LYS A 76 14.25 -7.10 -9.21
N ILE A 77 13.50 -8.08 -8.71
CA ILE A 77 12.15 -7.87 -8.16
C ILE A 77 12.27 -7.32 -6.74
N TYR A 78 11.80 -6.09 -6.52
CA TYR A 78 11.77 -5.46 -5.20
C TYR A 78 10.50 -5.81 -4.41
N GLY A 79 9.42 -6.12 -5.12
CA GLY A 79 8.12 -6.39 -4.53
C GLY A 79 7.03 -6.39 -5.60
N ALA A 80 5.81 -6.09 -5.18
CA ALA A 80 4.67 -5.94 -6.06
C ALA A 80 3.62 -4.99 -5.49
N ILE A 81 2.70 -4.56 -6.36
CA ILE A 81 1.47 -3.85 -6.04
C ILE A 81 0.33 -4.88 -6.13
N ASP A 82 -0.41 -5.06 -5.04
CA ASP A 82 -1.56 -5.99 -4.98
C ASP A 82 -2.86 -5.20 -5.19
N VAL A 83 -3.28 -4.99 -6.45
CA VAL A 83 -4.44 -4.16 -6.81
C VAL A 83 -5.76 -4.81 -6.40
N ASN A 84 -5.86 -6.15 -6.43
CA ASN A 84 -7.00 -6.88 -5.87
C ASN A 84 -7.27 -6.57 -4.39
N ASN A 85 -6.27 -6.13 -3.64
CA ASN A 85 -6.37 -5.81 -2.22
C ASN A 85 -6.44 -4.29 -1.98
N MET A 86 -6.77 -3.50 -3.01
CA MET A 86 -6.97 -2.06 -2.83
C MET A 86 -8.16 -1.76 -1.92
N ILE A 87 -8.08 -0.67 -1.18
CA ILE A 87 -9.14 -0.25 -0.25
C ILE A 87 -9.55 1.20 -0.50
N PRO A 88 -10.86 1.52 -0.33
CA PRO A 88 -11.34 2.88 -0.39
C PRO A 88 -11.03 3.60 0.93
N VAL A 89 -10.49 4.81 0.84
CA VAL A 89 -10.09 5.60 2.00
C VAL A 89 -10.58 7.04 1.83
N PRO A 90 -11.28 7.61 2.83
CA PRO A 90 -11.66 9.00 2.80
C PRO A 90 -10.44 9.90 3.02
N LYS A 91 -10.53 11.15 2.55
CA LYS A 91 -9.43 12.12 2.55
C LYS A 91 -8.77 12.37 3.91
N SER A 92 -9.51 12.20 5.01
CA SER A 92 -9.01 12.38 6.39
C SER A 92 -8.18 11.21 6.92
N GLU A 93 -8.19 10.06 6.24
CA GLU A 93 -7.64 8.79 6.76
C GLU A 93 -6.36 8.35 6.06
N TYR A 94 -5.71 9.24 5.30
CA TYR A 94 -4.41 9.00 4.70
C TYR A 94 -3.52 10.24 4.72
N THR A 95 -2.22 10.01 4.61
CA THR A 95 -1.21 11.07 4.48
C THR A 95 -0.22 10.67 3.39
N GLU A 96 0.10 11.62 2.52
CA GLU A 96 1.17 11.42 1.54
C GLU A 96 2.52 11.34 2.26
N ILE A 97 3.29 10.31 1.94
CA ILE A 97 4.65 10.14 2.43
C ILE A 97 5.61 10.79 1.45
N THR A 98 6.43 11.69 1.96
CA THR A 98 7.58 12.29 1.28
C THR A 98 8.85 11.93 2.05
N PHE A 99 10.03 12.27 1.51
CA PHE A 99 11.26 12.11 2.26
C PHE A 99 11.29 12.98 3.54
N ASP A 100 10.67 14.16 3.48
CA ASP A 100 10.67 15.13 4.58
C ASP A 100 9.86 14.68 5.80
N ASN A 101 8.80 13.88 5.60
CA ASN A 101 7.94 13.41 6.68
C ASN A 101 8.10 11.91 6.99
N LEU A 102 9.05 11.22 6.35
CA LEU A 102 9.20 9.78 6.48
C LEU A 102 9.52 9.33 7.92
N SER A 103 10.25 10.18 8.67
CA SER A 103 10.59 9.94 10.08
C SER A 103 9.37 9.91 11.00
N ASP A 104 8.26 10.55 10.61
CA ASP A 104 7.02 10.56 11.41
C ASP A 104 6.31 9.19 11.38
N PHE A 105 6.58 8.39 10.35
CA PHE A 105 5.94 7.10 10.11
C PHE A 105 6.85 5.91 10.42
N ARG A 106 8.17 6.13 10.45
CA ARG A 106 9.15 5.06 10.64
C ARG A 106 10.45 5.59 11.25
N ASP A 107 10.90 4.90 12.29
CA ASP A 107 12.25 5.06 12.83
C ASP A 107 13.26 4.26 12.00
N PHE A 108 14.39 4.90 11.68
CA PHE A 108 15.52 4.34 10.94
C PHE A 108 16.76 4.14 11.80
N SER A 109 16.74 4.54 13.08
CA SER A 109 17.81 4.28 14.02
C SER A 109 17.81 2.79 14.40
N MET A 110 18.59 2.01 13.65
CA MET A 110 18.96 0.63 13.97
C MET A 110 20.48 0.49 13.90
#